data_AF-A0A9P7N1A9-F1
#
_entry.id   AF-A0A9P7N1A9-F1
#
_cell.length_a   1.000
_cell.length_b   1.000
_cell.length_c   1.000
_cell.angle_alpha   90.00
_cell.angle_beta   90.00
_cell.angle_gamma   90.00
#
_symmetry.space_group_name_H-M   'P 1'
#
loop_
_entity.id
_entity.type
_entity.pdbx_description
1 polymer ?
#
loop_
_entity_poly.entity_id
_entity_poly.type
_entity_poly.pdbx_seq_one_letter_code
_entity_poly.pdbx_strand_id
1 'polypeptide(L)'
;YTCRRTKAFSSLSRRDLAEEFLSEAKKLLDLEYGRASVCAVQGLTLLFSVSAYRGTDRAGMLYRFAAYEMFNRLDVEAKYNAMRYDMTKDLERRILSRLAWGLFCFESIVAYVYLQISMIPPPSIPRHFERPFEPPPAPYGRAPAPNVDMFGNTHTSESKSPPFVPGALYLACDVTLMLYSSMQWNMESESFYGTEEDLRVRRRKLHEVRQWREGLPRNMREDINFTPQTCYL
;
A
#
# COMPACT_ATOMS: atom_id res chain seq x y z
N TYR A 1 -19.75 0.26 -0.76
CA TYR A 1 -19.71 0.08 0.70
C TYR A 1 -19.75 1.45 1.37
N THR A 2 -20.85 1.80 2.04
CA THR A 2 -20.99 3.04 2.83
C THR A 2 -21.35 2.64 4.25
N CYS A 3 -20.73 3.27 5.25
CA CYS A 3 -21.00 2.94 6.65
C CYS A 3 -22.48 3.21 6.96
N ARG A 4 -23.04 2.55 7.98
CA ARG A 4 -24.47 2.69 8.34
C ARG A 4 -24.89 4.15 8.52
N ARG A 5 -23.99 5.00 9.03
CA ARG A 5 -24.22 6.45 9.19
C ARG A 5 -24.34 7.18 7.85
N THR A 6 -23.47 6.89 6.88
CA THR A 6 -23.55 7.49 5.54
C THR A 6 -24.84 7.07 4.83
N LYS A 7 -25.25 5.79 4.94
CA LYS A 7 -26.53 5.32 4.39
C LYS A 7 -27.72 6.00 5.02
N ALA A 8 -27.72 6.14 6.36
CA ALA A 8 -28.77 6.84 7.09
C ALA A 8 -28.84 8.32 6.68
N PHE A 9 -27.69 8.99 6.55
CA PHE A 9 -27.63 10.36 6.07
C PHE A 9 -28.20 10.50 4.67
N SER A 10 -27.83 9.62 3.73
CA SER A 10 -28.35 9.66 2.37
C SER A 10 -29.85 9.39 2.30
N SER A 11 -30.37 8.47 3.13
CA SER A 11 -31.83 8.23 3.20
C SER A 11 -32.61 9.42 3.76
N LEU A 12 -32.03 10.16 4.72
CA LEU A 12 -32.69 11.29 5.37
C LEU A 12 -32.58 12.58 4.56
N SER A 13 -31.41 12.85 4.00
CA SER A 13 -31.12 14.08 3.25
C SER A 13 -31.45 13.99 1.76
N ARG A 14 -31.70 12.79 1.24
CA ARG A 14 -31.76 12.48 -0.20
C ARG A 14 -30.51 12.90 -0.98
N ARG A 15 -29.39 13.13 -0.30
CA ARG A 15 -28.10 13.51 -0.89
C ARG A 15 -27.12 12.35 -0.82
N ASP A 16 -26.44 12.07 -1.92
CA ASP A 16 -25.34 11.11 -1.92
C ASP A 16 -24.04 11.83 -1.52
N LEU A 17 -23.76 11.81 -0.22
CA LEU A 17 -22.56 12.43 0.34
C LEU A 17 -21.28 11.87 -0.30
N ALA A 18 -21.25 10.59 -0.65
CA ALA A 18 -20.07 9.99 -1.27
C ALA A 18 -19.87 10.51 -2.70
N GLU A 19 -20.94 10.77 -3.45
CA GLU A 19 -20.86 11.43 -4.76
C GLU A 19 -20.43 12.88 -4.64
N GLU A 20 -20.92 13.61 -3.64
CA GLU A 20 -20.53 15.01 -3.42
C GLU A 20 -19.05 15.16 -3.08
N PHE A 21 -18.52 14.32 -2.17
CA PHE A 21 -17.08 14.30 -1.88
C PHE A 21 -16.26 13.95 -3.11
N LEU A 22 -16.72 13.00 -3.93
CA LEU A 22 -16.03 12.63 -5.16
C LEU A 22 -16.02 13.79 -6.18
N SER A 23 -17.16 14.46 -6.33
CA SER A 23 -17.30 15.62 -7.22
C SER A 23 -16.38 16.76 -6.79
N GLU A 24 -16.34 17.06 -5.50
CA GLU A 24 -15.47 18.12 -4.97
C GLU A 24 -13.98 17.78 -5.12
N ALA A 25 -13.60 16.53 -4.87
CA ALA A 25 -12.22 16.07 -5.08
C ALA A 25 -11.76 16.23 -6.55
N LYS A 26 -12.66 15.98 -7.52
CA LYS A 26 -12.38 16.19 -8.94
C LYS A 26 -12.18 17.67 -9.28
N LYS A 27 -13.03 18.57 -8.76
CA LYS A 27 -12.86 20.02 -8.96
C LYS A 27 -11.53 20.51 -8.40
N LEU A 28 -11.15 20.06 -7.21
CA LEU A 28 -9.86 20.42 -6.61
C LEU A 28 -8.69 19.91 -7.45
N LEU A 29 -8.78 18.71 -8.01
CA LEU A 29 -7.78 18.19 -8.93
C LEU A 29 -7.65 19.06 -10.19
N ASP A 30 -8.77 19.52 -10.76
CA ASP A 30 -8.76 20.41 -11.93
C ASP A 30 -8.08 21.76 -11.62
N LEU A 31 -8.26 22.27 -10.40
CA LEU A 31 -7.60 23.50 -9.92
C LEU A 31 -6.08 23.37 -9.75
N GLU A 32 -5.57 22.17 -9.48
CA GLU A 32 -4.12 21.92 -9.38
C GLU A 32 -3.40 22.04 -10.73
N TYR A 33 -4.13 22.13 -11.85
CA TYR A 33 -3.61 22.40 -13.20
C TYR A 33 -2.40 21.53 -13.58
N GLY A 34 -2.44 20.24 -13.20
CA GLY A 34 -1.39 19.28 -13.52
C GLY A 34 -0.07 19.48 -12.75
N ARG A 35 -0.09 20.17 -11.61
CA ARG A 35 1.07 20.30 -10.72
C ARG A 35 1.41 18.97 -10.05
N ALA A 36 2.62 18.48 -10.30
CA ALA A 36 3.14 17.31 -9.61
C ALA A 36 3.45 17.63 -8.14
N SER A 37 2.69 17.02 -7.23
CA SER A 37 2.85 17.14 -5.77
C SER A 37 2.56 15.80 -5.10
N VAL A 38 3.06 15.59 -3.88
CA VAL A 38 2.76 14.39 -3.08
C VAL A 38 1.23 14.22 -2.93
N CYS A 39 0.54 15.32 -2.65
CA CYS A 39 -0.92 15.36 -2.51
C CYS A 39 -1.64 15.00 -3.83
N ALA A 40 -1.15 15.48 -4.97
CA ALA A 40 -1.73 15.14 -6.27
C ALA A 40 -1.63 13.64 -6.56
N VAL A 41 -0.46 13.03 -6.32
CA VAL A 41 -0.27 11.57 -6.48
C VAL A 41 -1.23 10.81 -5.57
N GLN A 42 -1.26 11.14 -4.27
CA GLN A 42 -2.15 10.48 -3.30
C GLN A 42 -3.63 10.64 -3.66
N GLY A 43 -4.04 11.85 -4.04
CA GLY A 43 -5.41 12.16 -4.44
C GLY A 43 -5.85 11.36 -5.68
N LEU A 44 -5.00 11.30 -6.71
CA LEU A 44 -5.26 10.52 -7.91
C LEU A 44 -5.35 9.02 -7.62
N THR A 45 -4.46 8.48 -6.78
CA THR A 45 -4.52 7.07 -6.34
C THR A 45 -5.81 6.76 -5.58
N LEU A 46 -6.28 7.67 -4.72
CA LEU A 46 -7.56 7.53 -4.01
C LEU A 46 -8.76 7.60 -4.96
N LEU A 47 -8.75 8.54 -5.92
CA LEU A 47 -9.80 8.66 -6.94
C LEU A 47 -9.90 7.37 -7.77
N PHE A 48 -8.76 6.81 -8.19
CA PHE A 48 -8.73 5.51 -8.87
C PHE A 48 -9.33 4.40 -7.99
N SER A 49 -8.90 4.31 -6.72
CA SER A 49 -9.41 3.30 -5.78
C SER A 49 -10.92 3.38 -5.64
N VAL A 50 -11.46 4.59 -5.46
CA VAL A 50 -12.91 4.82 -5.36
C VAL A 50 -13.63 4.44 -6.65
N SER A 51 -13.08 4.80 -7.81
CA SER A 51 -13.64 4.41 -9.12
C SER A 51 -13.68 2.90 -9.30
N ALA A 52 -12.61 2.19 -8.94
CA ALA A 52 -12.52 0.73 -8.99
C ALA A 52 -13.58 0.09 -8.08
N TYR A 53 -13.70 0.56 -6.84
CA TYR A 53 -14.73 0.07 -5.90
C TYR A 53 -16.17 0.32 -6.36
N ARG A 54 -16.40 1.32 -7.22
CA ARG A 54 -17.70 1.61 -7.81
C ARG A 54 -17.97 0.85 -9.11
N GLY A 55 -17.05 -0.01 -9.55
CA GLY A 55 -17.15 -0.70 -10.85
C GLY A 55 -17.05 0.25 -12.05
N THR A 56 -16.46 1.43 -11.86
CA THR A 56 -16.18 2.42 -12.90
C THR A 56 -14.68 2.46 -13.21
N ASP A 57 -14.04 1.29 -13.12
CA ASP A 57 -12.60 1.09 -13.20
C ASP A 57 -12.03 1.56 -14.54
N ARG A 58 -12.73 1.32 -15.66
CA ARG A 58 -12.32 1.80 -16.99
C ARG A 58 -12.15 3.33 -17.06
N ALA A 59 -13.02 4.07 -16.37
CA ALA A 59 -12.87 5.53 -16.23
C ALA A 59 -11.80 5.89 -15.18
N GLY A 60 -11.69 5.08 -14.13
CA GLY A 60 -10.68 5.22 -13.07
C GLY A 60 -9.24 5.06 -13.55
N MET A 61 -9.01 4.29 -14.62
CA MET A 61 -7.66 4.09 -15.19
C MET A 61 -6.96 5.40 -15.56
N LEU A 62 -7.71 6.44 -15.94
CA LEU A 62 -7.14 7.77 -16.17
C LEU A 62 -6.50 8.34 -14.91
N TYR A 63 -7.13 8.17 -13.75
CA TYR A 63 -6.56 8.60 -12.47
C TYR A 63 -5.33 7.77 -12.09
N ARG A 64 -5.33 6.46 -12.38
CA ARG A 64 -4.16 5.59 -12.19
C ARG A 64 -2.96 6.08 -13.00
N PHE A 65 -3.14 6.28 -14.31
CA PHE A 65 -2.07 6.74 -15.18
C PHE A 65 -1.59 8.14 -14.83
N ALA A 66 -2.50 9.07 -14.54
CA ALA A 66 -2.15 10.42 -14.09
C ALA A 66 -1.36 10.39 -12.77
N ALA A 67 -1.72 9.52 -11.82
CA ALA A 67 -0.97 9.37 -10.57
C ALA A 67 0.50 8.99 -10.84
N TYR A 68 0.72 8.09 -11.81
CA TYR A 68 2.05 7.57 -12.13
C TYR A 68 2.89 8.56 -12.92
N GLU A 69 2.26 9.30 -13.84
CA GLU A 69 2.89 10.45 -14.49
C GLU A 69 3.34 11.49 -13.46
N MET A 70 2.47 11.86 -12.52
CA MET A 70 2.80 12.82 -11.46
C MET A 70 3.89 12.30 -10.53
N PHE A 71 3.87 11.00 -10.20
CA PHE A 71 4.90 10.35 -9.40
C PHE A 71 6.26 10.37 -10.09
N ASN A 72 6.30 10.05 -11.39
CA ASN A 72 7.53 10.11 -12.19
C ASN A 72 8.07 11.55 -12.28
N ARG A 73 7.18 12.54 -12.50
CA ARG A 73 7.55 13.96 -12.53
C ARG A 73 8.03 14.50 -11.18
N LEU A 74 7.63 13.89 -10.07
CA LEU A 74 8.13 14.25 -8.75
C LEU A 74 9.59 13.85 -8.55
N ASP A 75 10.08 12.86 -9.29
CA ASP A 75 11.42 12.29 -9.16
C ASP A 75 11.80 12.02 -7.69
N VAL A 76 10.96 11.20 -7.06
CA VAL A 76 10.97 10.95 -5.61
C VAL A 76 12.33 10.41 -5.15
N GLU A 77 12.96 9.53 -5.93
CA GLU A 77 14.25 8.94 -5.59
C GLU A 77 15.39 9.94 -5.69
N ALA A 78 15.44 10.77 -6.75
CA ALA A 78 16.46 11.81 -6.84
C ALA A 78 16.33 12.83 -5.70
N LYS A 79 15.10 13.27 -5.39
CA LYS A 79 14.85 14.17 -4.24
C LYS A 79 15.27 13.55 -2.93
N TYR A 80 14.94 12.28 -2.71
CA TYR A 80 15.36 11.55 -1.52
C TYR A 80 16.89 11.51 -1.41
N ASN A 81 17.57 11.13 -2.50
CA ASN A 81 19.02 10.98 -2.54
C ASN A 81 19.75 12.31 -2.32
N ALA A 82 19.23 13.41 -2.85
CA ALA A 82 19.75 14.76 -2.61
C ALA A 82 19.72 15.16 -1.12
N MET A 83 18.75 14.62 -0.35
CA MET A 83 18.58 14.89 1.07
C MET A 83 19.15 13.79 1.98
N ARG A 84 19.78 12.74 1.41
CA ARG A 84 20.09 11.48 2.13
C ARG A 84 20.89 11.69 3.42
N TYR A 85 21.80 12.65 3.45
CA TYR A 85 22.68 12.92 4.59
C TYR A 85 22.27 14.13 5.43
N ASP A 86 21.18 14.81 5.07
CA ASP A 86 20.68 15.96 5.81
C ASP A 86 19.73 15.51 6.93
N MET A 87 20.18 15.65 8.18
CA MET A 87 19.41 15.29 9.37
C MET A 87 18.21 16.20 9.59
N THR A 88 18.23 17.44 9.08
CA THR A 88 17.10 18.37 9.20
C THR A 88 15.94 18.00 8.29
N LYS A 89 16.21 17.16 7.27
CA LYS A 89 15.25 16.69 6.26
C LYS A 89 14.71 15.30 6.54
N ASP A 90 14.76 14.85 7.80
CA ASP A 90 14.28 13.52 8.17
C ASP A 90 12.80 13.31 7.82
N LEU A 91 11.95 14.30 8.12
CA LEU A 91 10.52 14.24 7.83
C LEU A 91 10.26 14.12 6.32
N GLU A 92 10.89 14.96 5.50
CA GLU A 92 10.75 14.93 4.05
C GLU A 92 11.21 13.59 3.46
N ARG A 93 12.33 13.04 3.94
CA ARG A 93 12.80 11.69 3.53
C ARG A 93 11.79 10.61 3.88
N ARG A 94 11.18 10.66 5.08
CA ARG A 94 10.14 9.71 5.48
C ARG A 94 8.91 9.83 4.59
N ILE A 95 8.48 11.05 4.26
CA ILE A 95 7.33 11.29 3.37
C ILE A 95 7.61 10.70 1.99
N LEU A 96 8.77 10.99 1.40
CA LEU A 96 9.16 10.47 0.07
C LEU A 96 9.27 8.94 0.05
N SER A 97 9.88 8.35 1.08
CA SER A 97 9.97 6.89 1.22
C SER A 97 8.59 6.24 1.35
N ARG A 98 7.71 6.79 2.18
CA ARG A 98 6.33 6.30 2.35
C ARG A 98 5.51 6.44 1.08
N LEU A 99 5.68 7.53 0.34
CA LEU A 99 5.05 7.72 -0.95
C LEU A 99 5.51 6.65 -1.95
N ALA A 100 6.81 6.48 -2.14
CA ALA A 100 7.36 5.53 -3.11
C ALA A 100 6.95 4.08 -2.81
N TRP A 101 7.21 3.63 -1.58
CA TRP A 101 6.88 2.26 -1.18
C TRP A 101 5.37 2.03 -1.10
N GLY A 102 4.60 2.99 -0.58
CA GLY A 102 3.15 2.89 -0.52
C GLY A 102 2.51 2.79 -1.89
N LEU A 103 2.97 3.61 -2.84
CA LEU A 103 2.49 3.58 -4.21
C LEU A 103 2.92 2.30 -4.95
N PHE A 104 4.14 1.83 -4.74
CA PHE A 104 4.61 0.54 -5.27
C PHE A 104 3.77 -0.64 -4.75
N CYS A 105 3.49 -0.70 -3.44
CA CYS A 105 2.62 -1.70 -2.84
C CYS A 105 1.22 -1.67 -3.44
N PHE A 106 0.62 -0.48 -3.52
CA PHE A 106 -0.70 -0.30 -4.11
C PHE A 106 -0.74 -0.75 -5.58
N GLU A 107 0.18 -0.23 -6.40
CA GLU A 107 0.24 -0.55 -7.83
C GLU A 107 0.50 -2.04 -8.07
N SER A 108 1.33 -2.69 -7.25
CA SER A 108 1.59 -4.13 -7.42
C SER A 108 0.35 -4.99 -7.16
N ILE A 109 -0.50 -4.62 -6.20
CA ILE A 109 -1.79 -5.29 -5.98
C ILE A 109 -2.69 -5.08 -7.19
N VAL A 110 -2.79 -3.85 -7.68
CA VAL A 110 -3.60 -3.49 -8.84
C VAL A 110 -3.12 -4.25 -10.09
N ALA A 111 -1.82 -4.23 -10.35
CA ALA A 111 -1.21 -4.90 -11.48
C ALA A 111 -1.46 -6.42 -11.43
N TYR A 112 -1.35 -7.04 -10.25
CA TYR A 112 -1.71 -8.45 -10.07
C TYR A 112 -3.18 -8.73 -10.44
N VAL A 113 -4.13 -7.89 -9.99
CA VAL A 113 -5.55 -8.04 -10.34
C VAL A 113 -5.77 -7.94 -11.85
N TYR A 114 -5.01 -7.08 -12.54
CA TYR A 114 -5.04 -6.94 -13.99
C TYR A 114 -4.12 -7.92 -14.74
N LEU A 115 -3.48 -8.87 -14.05
CA LEU A 115 -2.53 -9.84 -14.61
C LEU A 115 -1.37 -9.18 -15.39
N GLN A 116 -0.88 -8.05 -14.88
CA GLN A 116 0.22 -7.26 -15.43
C GLN A 116 1.35 -7.11 -14.41
N ILE A 117 2.54 -6.78 -14.90
CA ILE A 117 3.62 -6.30 -14.02
C ILE A 117 3.30 -4.88 -13.55
N SER A 118 3.69 -4.56 -12.32
CA SER A 118 3.59 -3.20 -11.76
C SER A 118 4.28 -2.20 -12.69
N MET A 119 3.57 -1.13 -13.06
CA MET A 119 4.17 -0.04 -13.85
C MET A 119 5.18 0.78 -13.05
N ILE A 120 5.10 0.69 -11.72
CA ILE A 120 6.07 1.30 -10.82
C ILE A 120 7.04 0.20 -10.36
N PRO A 121 8.35 0.31 -10.65
CA PRO A 121 9.31 -0.68 -10.18
C PRO A 121 9.51 -0.57 -8.66
N PRO A 122 10.09 -1.61 -8.04
CA PRO A 122 10.57 -1.53 -6.66
C PRO A 122 11.42 -0.28 -6.40
N PRO A 123 11.10 0.52 -5.37
CA PRO A 123 11.90 1.70 -5.04
C PRO A 123 13.32 1.34 -4.61
N SER A 124 14.31 2.13 -5.03
CA SER A 124 15.73 1.97 -4.65
C SER A 124 16.05 2.60 -3.28
N ILE A 125 15.15 3.45 -2.77
CA ILE A 125 15.32 4.16 -1.50
C ILE A 125 14.92 3.29 -0.30
N PRO A 126 15.55 3.47 0.87
CA PRO A 126 15.25 2.64 2.03
C PRO A 126 13.82 2.90 2.55
N ARG A 127 13.26 1.86 3.16
CA ARG A 127 11.95 1.87 3.80
C ARG A 127 12.00 2.60 5.14
N HIS A 128 11.33 3.73 5.22
CA HIS A 128 11.13 4.49 6.47
C HIS A 128 9.80 4.12 7.14
N PHE A 129 9.58 2.82 7.30
CA PHE A 129 8.51 2.24 8.13
C PHE A 129 9.11 1.62 9.38
N GLU A 130 8.28 1.44 10.40
CA GLU A 130 8.66 0.68 11.59
C GLU A 130 9.07 -0.74 11.20
N ARG A 131 10.26 -1.17 11.61
CA ARG A 131 10.73 -2.53 11.38
C ARG A 131 10.15 -3.45 12.47
N PRO A 132 9.58 -4.61 12.11
CA PRO A 132 9.00 -5.52 13.10
C PRO A 132 10.04 -6.10 14.08
N PHE A 133 11.32 -6.04 13.72
CA PHE A 133 12.42 -6.68 14.45
C PHE A 133 13.30 -5.68 15.23
N GLU A 134 13.05 -4.37 15.10
CA GLU A 134 13.80 -3.36 15.85
C GLU A 134 13.01 -2.99 17.12
N PRO A 135 13.64 -3.08 18.31
CA PRO A 135 12.99 -2.63 19.53
C PRO A 135 12.70 -1.12 19.42
N PRO A 136 11.55 -0.64 19.93
CA PRO A 136 11.28 0.78 19.98
C PRO A 136 12.43 1.51 20.73
N PRO A 137 12.77 2.75 20.34
CA PRO A 137 13.72 3.54 21.11
C PRO A 137 13.22 3.69 22.56
N ALA A 138 14.09 3.35 23.52
CA ALA A 138 13.81 3.34 24.96
C ALA A 138 13.21 4.69 25.46
N PRO A 139 12.27 4.69 26.44
CA PRO A 139 12.37 3.97 27.72
C PRO A 139 11.47 2.73 27.84
N TYR A 140 10.63 2.44 26.85
CA TYR A 140 9.73 1.29 26.89
C TYR A 140 10.48 0.04 26.41
N GLY A 141 10.63 -0.95 27.30
CA GLY A 141 11.54 -2.09 27.15
C GLY A 141 11.31 -3.02 25.95
N ARG A 142 11.97 -4.19 25.97
CA ARG A 142 12.04 -5.24 24.91
C ARG A 142 10.69 -5.84 24.42
N ALA A 143 9.54 -5.28 24.77
CA ALA A 143 8.27 -5.81 24.32
C ALA A 143 8.00 -5.42 22.84
N PRO A 144 7.44 -6.32 22.02
CA PRO A 144 6.89 -5.95 20.72
C PRO A 144 5.94 -4.76 20.90
N ALA A 145 6.02 -3.76 20.01
CA ALA A 145 5.08 -2.64 20.04
C ALA A 145 3.65 -3.21 20.00
N PRO A 146 2.78 -2.84 20.95
CA PRO A 146 1.43 -3.37 21.00
C PRO A 146 0.64 -2.96 19.76
N ASN A 147 -0.33 -3.78 19.37
CA ASN A 147 -1.27 -3.40 18.32
C ASN A 147 -1.97 -2.08 18.71
N VAL A 148 -2.25 -1.22 17.74
CA VAL A 148 -2.89 0.08 17.96
C VAL A 148 -4.21 0.19 17.19
N ASP A 149 -5.09 1.08 17.61
CA ASP A 149 -6.28 1.46 16.87
C ASP A 149 -5.97 2.51 15.78
N MET A 150 -6.99 2.95 15.04
CA MET A 150 -6.83 3.96 13.98
C MET A 150 -6.36 5.34 14.47
N PHE A 151 -6.38 5.58 15.78
CA PHE A 151 -5.96 6.82 16.42
C PHE A 151 -4.61 6.67 17.14
N GLY A 152 -3.99 5.49 17.08
CA GLY A 152 -2.70 5.20 17.71
C GLY A 152 -2.80 4.79 19.18
N ASN A 153 -4.00 4.57 19.73
CA ASN A 153 -4.15 4.05 21.09
C ASN A 153 -3.94 2.53 21.09
N THR A 154 -3.53 1.95 22.21
CA THR A 154 -3.42 0.49 22.34
C THR A 154 -4.74 -0.20 22.00
N HIS A 155 -4.69 -1.15 21.07
CA HIS A 155 -5.82 -1.97 20.68
C HIS A 155 -6.16 -2.96 21.80
N THR A 156 -7.44 -3.04 22.15
CA THR A 156 -7.96 -3.93 23.20
C THR A 156 -9.17 -4.70 22.67
N SER A 157 -9.68 -5.65 23.45
CA SER A 157 -10.92 -6.37 23.13
C SER A 157 -12.15 -5.46 23.01
N GLU A 158 -12.09 -4.23 23.55
CA GLU A 158 -13.18 -3.24 23.45
C GLU A 158 -13.07 -2.37 22.19
N SER A 159 -11.94 -2.41 21.50
CA SER A 159 -11.71 -1.65 20.27
C SER A 159 -12.66 -2.13 19.17
N LYS A 160 -13.41 -1.19 18.59
CA LYS A 160 -14.40 -1.48 17.52
C LYS A 160 -13.79 -1.61 16.13
N SER A 161 -12.57 -1.11 15.94
CA SER A 161 -11.82 -1.17 14.68
C SER A 161 -10.80 -2.31 14.73
N PRO A 162 -10.51 -2.96 13.60
CA PRO A 162 -9.40 -3.92 13.52
C PRO A 162 -8.09 -3.33 14.05
N PRO A 163 -7.19 -4.14 14.62
CA PRO A 163 -5.88 -3.68 15.05
C PRO A 163 -5.03 -3.26 13.85
N PHE A 164 -4.34 -2.13 14.00
CA PHE A 164 -3.14 -1.82 13.23
C PHE A 164 -1.95 -2.47 13.92
N VAL A 165 -1.20 -3.27 13.17
CA VAL A 165 -0.05 -4.01 13.69
C VAL A 165 1.24 -3.26 13.28
N PRO A 166 1.97 -2.64 14.23
CA PRO A 166 3.21 -1.90 13.95
C PRO A 166 4.22 -2.74 13.18
N GLY A 167 4.63 -2.27 12.01
CA GLY A 167 5.54 -2.99 11.10
C GLY A 167 4.87 -3.85 10.02
N ALA A 168 3.54 -3.96 10.01
CA ALA A 168 2.83 -4.68 8.94
C ALA A 168 3.07 -4.06 7.55
N LEU A 169 3.15 -2.73 7.45
CA LEU A 169 3.47 -2.05 6.18
C LEU A 169 4.89 -2.36 5.70
N TYR A 170 5.84 -2.54 6.61
CA TYR A 170 7.20 -2.95 6.25
C TYR A 170 7.19 -4.36 5.63
N LEU A 171 6.45 -5.29 6.25
CA LEU A 171 6.29 -6.65 5.76
C LEU A 171 5.48 -6.73 4.47
N ALA A 172 4.48 -5.85 4.30
CA ALA A 172 3.75 -5.73 3.05
C ALA A 172 4.69 -5.41 1.88
N CYS A 173 5.75 -4.62 2.10
CA CYS A 173 6.76 -4.35 1.08
C CYS A 173 7.51 -5.64 0.67
N ASP A 174 7.82 -6.54 1.61
CA ASP A 174 8.48 -7.83 1.28
C ASP A 174 7.58 -8.72 0.43
N VAL A 175 6.31 -8.87 0.83
CA VAL A 175 5.31 -9.62 0.05
C VAL A 175 5.17 -9.03 -1.34
N THR A 176 5.12 -7.70 -1.44
CA THR A 176 5.03 -6.99 -2.72
C THR A 176 6.23 -7.27 -3.62
N LEU A 177 7.45 -7.31 -3.08
CA LEU A 177 8.64 -7.64 -3.86
C LEU A 177 8.59 -9.09 -4.38
N MET A 178 8.17 -10.04 -3.53
CA MET A 178 8.00 -11.44 -3.94
C MET A 178 6.93 -11.58 -5.03
N LEU A 179 5.83 -10.83 -4.92
CA LEU A 179 4.77 -10.76 -5.93
C LEU A 179 5.29 -10.17 -7.25
N TYR A 180 5.97 -9.01 -7.20
CA TYR A 180 6.56 -8.36 -8.36
C TYR A 180 7.53 -9.30 -9.09
N SER A 181 8.44 -9.94 -8.35
CA SER A 181 9.40 -10.89 -8.90
C SER A 181 8.71 -12.12 -9.51
N SER A 182 7.57 -12.54 -8.97
CA SER A 182 6.78 -13.65 -9.53
C SER A 182 6.06 -13.24 -10.82
N MET A 183 5.50 -12.03 -10.87
CA MET A 183 4.86 -11.48 -12.07
C MET A 183 5.87 -11.25 -13.20
N GLN A 184 7.06 -10.75 -12.88
CA GLN A 184 8.15 -10.61 -13.84
C GLN A 184 8.52 -11.96 -14.45
N TRP A 185 8.69 -13.00 -13.62
CA TRP A 185 8.97 -14.34 -14.12
C TRP A 185 7.84 -14.90 -14.98
N ASN A 186 6.59 -14.68 -14.61
CA ASN A 186 5.45 -15.10 -15.44
C ASN A 186 5.55 -14.49 -16.84
N MET A 187 5.82 -13.19 -16.95
CA MET A 187 5.98 -12.55 -18.25
C MET A 187 7.19 -13.07 -19.05
N GLU A 188 8.33 -13.31 -18.39
CA GLU A 188 9.55 -13.78 -19.05
C GLU A 188 9.48 -15.26 -19.48
N SER A 189 8.72 -16.09 -18.76
CA SER A 189 8.62 -17.54 -18.99
C SER A 189 7.52 -17.97 -19.95
N GLU A 190 6.82 -17.02 -20.59
CA GLU A 190 5.67 -17.29 -21.46
C GLU A 190 5.97 -18.31 -22.58
N SER A 191 7.21 -18.33 -23.06
CA SER A 191 7.64 -19.23 -24.14
C SER A 191 8.00 -20.65 -23.69
N PHE A 192 8.06 -20.94 -22.38
CA PHE A 192 8.50 -22.26 -21.87
C PHE A 192 7.83 -22.66 -20.54
N TYR A 193 6.57 -22.29 -20.34
CA TYR A 193 5.79 -22.72 -19.18
C TYR A 193 5.78 -24.25 -19.00
N GLY A 194 5.93 -24.69 -17.75
CA GLY A 194 5.88 -26.10 -17.39
C GLY A 194 7.15 -26.90 -17.74
N THR A 195 8.18 -26.27 -18.28
CA THR A 195 9.52 -26.88 -18.37
C THR A 195 10.11 -27.10 -16.98
N GLU A 196 11.10 -28.00 -16.87
CA GLU A 196 11.75 -28.26 -15.59
C GLU A 196 12.39 -27.00 -15.00
N GLU A 197 12.93 -26.11 -15.84
CA GLU A 197 13.48 -24.84 -15.39
C GLU A 197 12.40 -23.91 -14.82
N ASP A 198 11.25 -23.79 -15.50
CA ASP A 198 10.11 -23.03 -14.99
C ASP A 198 9.62 -23.59 -13.64
N LEU A 199 9.43 -24.91 -13.56
CA LEU A 199 9.02 -25.58 -12.32
C LEU A 199 10.04 -25.41 -11.20
N ARG A 200 11.35 -25.40 -11.52
CA ARG A 200 12.43 -25.17 -10.56
C ARG A 200 12.38 -23.77 -9.99
N VAL A 201 12.21 -22.75 -10.85
CA VAL A 201 12.12 -21.34 -10.42
C VAL A 201 10.86 -21.10 -9.60
N ARG A 202 9.70 -21.63 -10.01
CA ARG A 202 8.44 -21.52 -9.25
C ARG A 202 8.53 -22.19 -7.89
N ARG A 203 9.14 -23.38 -7.80
CA ARG A 203 9.39 -24.07 -6.52
C ARG A 203 10.30 -23.24 -5.61
N ARG A 204 11.36 -22.63 -6.15
CA ARG A 204 12.25 -21.74 -5.39
C ARG A 204 11.51 -20.53 -4.82
N LYS A 205 10.74 -19.81 -5.64
CA LYS A 205 9.94 -18.65 -5.21
C LYS A 205 8.92 -19.02 -4.12
N LEU A 206 8.24 -20.16 -4.27
CA LEU A 206 7.33 -20.66 -3.23
C LEU A 206 8.06 -20.97 -1.93
N HIS A 207 9.27 -21.53 -2.01
CA HIS A 207 10.10 -21.79 -0.84
C HIS A 207 10.51 -20.49 -0.12
N GLU A 208 10.91 -19.45 -0.86
CA GLU A 208 11.22 -18.12 -0.32
C GLU A 208 10.05 -17.54 0.48
N VAL A 209 8.82 -17.63 -0.05
CA VAL A 209 7.60 -17.18 0.66
C VAL A 209 7.38 -17.97 1.95
N ARG A 210 7.58 -19.29 1.93
CA ARG A 210 7.41 -20.15 3.11
C ARG A 210 8.44 -19.82 4.19
N GLN A 211 9.70 -19.68 3.81
CA GLN A 211 10.78 -19.27 4.74
C GLN A 211 10.51 -17.89 5.34
N TRP A 212 10.09 -16.93 4.51
CA TRP A 212 9.72 -15.59 4.97
C TRP A 212 8.60 -15.65 6.01
N ARG A 213 7.55 -16.43 5.76
CA ARG A 213 6.42 -16.64 6.70
C ARG A 213 6.88 -17.27 8.01
N GLU A 214 7.75 -18.28 7.97
CA GLU A 214 8.29 -18.94 9.15
C GLU A 214 9.14 -17.99 10.01
N GLY A 215 9.84 -17.05 9.38
CA GLY A 215 10.64 -16.01 10.05
C GLY A 215 9.83 -14.88 10.70
N LEU A 216 8.51 -14.81 10.51
CA LEU A 216 7.68 -13.74 11.06
C LEU A 216 7.56 -13.83 12.59
N PRO A 217 7.61 -12.68 13.30
CA PRO A 217 7.26 -12.58 14.70
C PRO A 217 5.86 -13.14 14.95
N ARG A 218 5.63 -13.73 16.14
CA ARG A 218 4.35 -14.37 16.47
C ARG A 218 3.15 -13.42 16.33
N ASN A 219 3.31 -12.15 16.72
CA ASN A 219 2.29 -11.11 16.60
C ASN A 219 2.07 -10.60 15.16
N MET A 220 2.78 -11.15 14.17
CA MET A 220 2.63 -10.84 12.74
C MET A 220 2.09 -12.01 11.93
N ARG A 221 1.88 -13.17 12.56
CA ARG A 221 1.34 -14.34 11.89
C ARG A 221 -0.18 -14.26 11.84
N GLU A 222 -0.74 -14.69 10.72
CA GLU A 222 -2.16 -14.63 10.41
C GLU A 222 -3.01 -15.53 11.31
N ASP A 223 -2.42 -16.62 11.83
CA ASP A 223 -3.07 -17.56 12.75
C ASP A 223 -3.26 -16.97 14.15
N ILE A 224 -2.46 -15.96 14.53
CA ILE A 224 -2.52 -15.30 15.84
C ILE A 224 -3.42 -14.07 15.84
N ASN A 225 -3.41 -13.28 14.76
CA ASN A 225 -4.24 -12.06 14.64
C ASN A 225 -5.52 -12.29 13.83
N PHE A 226 -5.95 -13.53 13.72
CA PHE A 226 -7.12 -13.90 12.94
C PHE A 226 -8.37 -13.23 13.51
N THR A 227 -8.99 -12.34 12.74
CA THR A 227 -10.31 -11.79 13.06
C THR A 227 -11.30 -12.15 11.95
N PRO A 228 -12.60 -12.36 12.25
CA PRO A 228 -13.60 -12.56 11.21
C PRO A 228 -13.62 -11.42 10.18
N GLN A 229 -13.26 -10.18 10.57
CA GLN A 229 -13.19 -9.05 9.65
C GLN A 229 -11.99 -9.11 8.68
N THR A 230 -10.91 -9.82 9.02
CA THR A 230 -9.75 -9.99 8.12
C THR A 230 -9.96 -11.06 7.03
N CYS A 231 -11.03 -11.86 7.09
CA CYS A 231 -11.35 -12.89 6.09
C CYS A 231 -12.16 -12.41 4.88
N TYR A 232 -12.77 -11.23 4.96
CA TYR A 232 -13.71 -10.73 3.95
C TYR A 232 -13.22 -9.47 3.22
N LEU A 233 -11.91 -9.21 3.26
CA LEU A 233 -11.24 -8.21 2.42
C LEU A 233 -10.68 -8.88 1.16
#